data_AF-A0A957W5E3-F1
#
_entry.id   AF-A0A957W5E3-F1
#
_cell.length_a   1.000
_cell.length_b   1.000
_cell.length_c   1.000
_cell.angle_alpha   90.00
_cell.angle_beta   90.00
_cell.angle_gamma   90.00
#
_symmetry.space_group_name_H-M   'P 1'
#
loop_
_entity.id
_entity.type
_entity.pdbx_description
1 polymer ?
#
loop_
_entity_poly.entity_id
_entity_poly.type
_entity_poly.pdbx_seq_one_letter_code
_entity_poly.pdbx_strand_id
1 'polypeptide(L)'
;MINVMAANTFQTQNTTIKPFEESTALVTGGLYQVSRNPMYLGMVLILAGVAILLGSLTPFGVIPVVIILLNRNFIWFEEQSLAQTFGPRWVEYRQRVRRWV
;
A
#
# COMPACT_ATOMS: atom_id res chain seq x y z
N MET A 1 -12.31 12.84 -24.76
CA MET A 1 -13.70 13.29 -24.48
C MET A 1 -14.42 12.49 -23.38
N ILE A 2 -14.03 11.25 -23.06
CA ILE A 2 -14.67 10.42 -22.02
C ILE A 2 -14.36 10.87 -20.58
N ASN A 3 -13.18 11.47 -20.34
CA ASN A 3 -12.75 11.87 -18.99
C ASN A 3 -13.56 13.01 -18.34
N VAL A 4 -14.15 13.90 -19.15
CA VAL A 4 -14.91 15.05 -18.61
C VAL A 4 -16.29 14.63 -18.11
N MET A 5 -16.90 13.61 -18.73
CA MET A 5 -18.18 13.06 -18.28
C MET A 5 -18.05 12.31 -16.95
N ALA A 6 -16.94 11.58 -16.74
CA ALA A 6 -16.69 10.90 -15.48
C ALA A 6 -16.64 11.90 -14.31
N ALA A 7 -15.95 13.04 -14.47
CA ALA A 7 -15.83 14.05 -13.43
C ALA A 7 -17.19 14.63 -12.97
N ASN A 8 -18.17 14.76 -13.87
CA ASN A 8 -19.49 15.30 -13.54
C ASN A 8 -20.44 14.29 -12.89
N THR A 9 -20.25 12.98 -13.10
CA THR A 9 -21.07 11.95 -12.43
C THR A 9 -20.73 11.81 -10.94
N PHE A 10 -19.54 12.22 -10.52
CA PHE A 10 -19.15 12.16 -9.12
C PHE A 10 -19.68 13.31 -8.26
N GLN A 11 -20.09 14.44 -8.84
CA GLN A 11 -20.71 15.53 -8.08
C GLN A 11 -22.16 15.24 -7.68
N THR A 12 -22.88 14.41 -8.45
CA THR A 12 -24.32 14.18 -8.24
C THR A 12 -24.65 13.06 -7.26
N GLN A 13 -23.66 12.30 -6.78
CA GLN A 13 -23.91 11.17 -5.88
C GLN A 13 -23.58 11.40 -4.41
N ASN A 14 -23.04 12.55 -3.98
CA ASN A 14 -22.51 12.70 -2.60
C ASN A 14 -21.57 11.55 -2.18
N THR A 15 -21.03 10.81 -3.16
CA THR A 15 -20.11 9.71 -2.91
C THR A 15 -18.72 10.26 -3.09
N THR A 16 -18.08 10.38 -1.94
CA THR A 16 -16.66 10.57 -1.74
C THR A 16 -15.82 9.78 -2.78
N ILE A 17 -15.27 10.48 -3.78
CA ILE A 17 -13.98 10.07 -4.38
C ILE A 17 -12.90 10.57 -3.41
N LYS A 18 -12.69 9.93 -2.24
CA LYS A 18 -11.58 10.34 -1.36
C LYS A 18 -10.40 9.43 -1.59
N PRO A 19 -9.34 9.90 -2.27
CA PRO A 19 -8.03 9.36 -2.01
C PRO A 19 -7.73 9.65 -0.53
N PHE A 20 -7.17 8.70 0.22
CA PHE A 20 -6.78 8.82 1.64
C PHE A 20 -7.92 8.74 2.68
N GLU A 21 -8.80 7.73 2.58
CA GLU A 21 -9.71 7.44 3.69
C GLU A 21 -8.90 7.05 4.94
N GLU A 22 -9.17 7.69 6.08
CA GLU A 22 -8.57 7.34 7.36
C GLU A 22 -8.97 5.90 7.71
N SER A 23 -7.99 5.06 8.04
CA SER A 23 -8.27 3.69 8.49
C SER A 23 -9.19 3.75 9.71
N THR A 24 -10.39 3.21 9.59
CA THR A 24 -11.38 3.16 10.69
C THR A 24 -11.06 2.06 11.70
N ALA A 25 -10.24 1.07 11.32
CA ALA A 25 -9.78 0.00 12.19
C ALA A 25 -8.32 -0.37 11.90
N LEU A 26 -7.57 -0.66 12.97
CA LEU A 26 -6.21 -1.20 12.88
C LEU A 26 -6.28 -2.73 12.78
N VAL A 27 -6.06 -3.27 11.58
CA VAL A 27 -6.07 -4.71 11.32
C VAL A 27 -4.69 -5.29 11.63
N THR A 28 -4.60 -6.13 12.66
CA THR A 28 -3.35 -6.77 13.12
C THR A 28 -3.40 -8.30 13.04
N GLY A 29 -4.39 -8.87 12.35
CA GLY A 29 -4.61 -10.31 12.24
C GLY A 29 -4.17 -10.89 10.88
N GLY A 30 -4.00 -12.22 10.83
CA GLY A 30 -3.68 -12.93 9.58
C GLY A 30 -2.34 -12.47 8.98
N LEU A 31 -2.33 -12.11 7.70
CA LEU A 31 -1.12 -11.67 6.98
C LEU A 31 -0.47 -10.41 7.58
N TYR A 32 -1.26 -9.58 8.27
CA TYR A 32 -0.76 -8.39 8.97
C TYR A 32 0.05 -8.73 10.24
N GLN A 33 0.09 -10.00 10.68
CA GLN A 33 1.01 -10.45 11.74
C GLN A 33 2.42 -10.71 11.21
N VAL A 34 2.56 -10.97 9.91
CA VAL A 34 3.83 -11.32 9.27
C VAL A 34 4.53 -10.07 8.75
N SER A 35 3.79 -9.15 8.13
CA SER A 35 4.30 -7.89 7.62
C SER A 35 3.25 -6.81 7.84
N ARG A 36 3.68 -5.58 8.16
CA ARG A 36 2.73 -4.44 8.25
C ARG A 36 2.13 -4.06 6.90
N ASN A 37 2.79 -4.47 5.81
CA ASN A 37 2.46 -4.08 4.44
C ASN A 37 2.32 -5.31 3.51
N PRO A 38 1.45 -6.29 3.84
CA PRO A 38 1.38 -7.56 3.12
C PRO A 38 0.90 -7.40 1.67
N MET A 39 0.08 -6.38 1.39
CA MET A 39 -0.37 -6.06 0.04
C MET A 39 0.80 -5.66 -0.88
N TYR A 40 1.67 -4.76 -0.41
CA TYR A 40 2.84 -4.34 -1.17
C TYR A 40 3.87 -5.47 -1.34
N LEU A 41 4.00 -6.34 -0.33
CA LEU A 41 4.78 -7.57 -0.44
C LEU A 41 4.23 -8.48 -1.55
N GLY A 42 2.92 -8.67 -1.61
CA GLY A 42 2.25 -9.42 -2.67
C GLY A 42 2.53 -8.84 -4.07
N MET A 43 2.45 -7.52 -4.23
CA MET A 43 2.79 -6.86 -5.50
C MET A 43 4.24 -7.12 -5.93
N VAL A 44 5.20 -7.02 -5.01
CA VAL A 44 6.62 -7.31 -5.28
C VAL A 44 6.81 -8.78 -5.67
N LEU A 45 6.13 -9.71 -4.99
CA LEU A 45 6.19 -11.14 -5.31
C LEU A 45 5.59 -11.45 -6.69
N ILE A 46 4.48 -10.82 -7.06
CA ILE A 46 3.88 -10.96 -8.38
C ILE A 46 4.83 -10.42 -9.45
N LEU A 47 5.42 -9.24 -9.24
CA LEU A 47 6.41 -8.66 -10.16
C LEU A 47 7.63 -9.57 -10.32
N ALA A 48 8.12 -10.15 -9.23
CA ALA A 48 9.22 -11.12 -9.26
C ALA A 48 8.82 -12.40 -10.01
N GLY A 49 7.61 -12.94 -9.77
CA GLY A 49 7.10 -14.11 -10.48
C GLY A 49 6.99 -13.88 -11.99
N VAL A 50 6.44 -12.72 -12.39
CA VAL A 50 6.36 -12.32 -13.80
C VAL A 50 7.75 -12.15 -14.42
N ALA A 51 8.70 -11.57 -13.68
CA ALA A 51 10.09 -11.43 -14.13
C ALA A 51 10.74 -12.78 -14.45
N ILE A 52 10.53 -13.76 -13.57
CA ILE A 52 11.03 -15.13 -13.73
C ILE A 52 10.37 -15.78 -14.95
N LEU A 53 9.05 -15.67 -15.11
CA LEU A 53 8.31 -16.25 -16.23
C LEU A 53 8.74 -15.66 -17.59
N LEU A 54 9.09 -14.38 -17.63
CA LEU A 54 9.60 -13.72 -18.84
C LEU A 54 11.04 -14.12 -19.18
N GLY A 55 11.76 -14.83 -18.29
CA GLY A 55 13.15 -15.24 -18.49
C GLY A 55 14.14 -14.07 -18.63
N SER A 56 13.74 -12.87 -18.21
CA SER A 56 14.51 -11.64 -18.37
C SER A 56 15.12 -11.20 -17.04
N LEU A 57 16.40 -10.81 -17.05
CA LEU A 57 17.07 -10.24 -15.87
C LEU A 57 16.73 -8.76 -15.67
N THR A 58 16.22 -8.08 -16.69
CA THR A 58 15.89 -6.65 -16.66
C THR A 58 14.94 -6.26 -15.52
N PRO A 59 13.86 -7.00 -15.23
CA PRO A 59 12.93 -6.64 -14.16
C PRO A 59 13.55 -6.77 -12.76
N PHE A 60 14.61 -7.56 -12.58
CA PHE A 60 15.31 -7.64 -11.29
C PHE A 60 15.97 -6.30 -10.91
N GLY A 61 16.33 -5.46 -11.88
CA GLY A 61 16.77 -4.09 -11.63
C GLY A 61 15.61 -3.13 -11.30
N VAL A 62 14.42 -3.40 -11.82
CA VAL A 62 13.21 -2.57 -11.61
C VAL A 62 12.59 -2.82 -10.23
N ILE A 63 12.61 -4.07 -9.75
CA ILE A 63 12.06 -4.47 -8.45
C ILE A 63 12.59 -3.61 -7.28
N PRO A 64 13.91 -3.42 -7.07
CA PRO A 64 14.41 -2.58 -5.98
C PRO A 64 13.98 -1.12 -6.12
N VAL A 65 13.89 -0.60 -7.34
CA VAL A 65 13.40 0.77 -7.58
C VAL A 65 11.93 0.89 -7.18
N VAL A 66 11.11 -0.08 -7.55
CA VAL A 66 9.69 -0.14 -7.15
C VAL A 66 9.56 -0.23 -5.64
N ILE A 67 10.34 -1.09 -4.96
CA ILE A 67 10.34 -1.20 -3.50
C ILE A 67 10.68 0.15 -2.85
N ILE A 68 11.70 0.85 -3.33
CA ILE A 68 12.10 2.18 -2.82
C ILE A 68 10.97 3.19 -2.99
N LEU A 69 10.34 3.23 -4.16
CA LEU A 69 9.22 4.14 -4.45
C LEU A 69 8.00 3.84 -3.58
N LEU A 70 7.63 2.56 -3.44
CA LEU A 70 6.55 2.13 -2.55
C LEU A 70 6.83 2.52 -1.10
N ASN A 71 8.05 2.29 -0.64
CA ASN A 71 8.45 2.59 0.73
C ASN A 71 8.41 4.10 1.03
N ARG A 72 8.87 4.92 0.07
CA ARG A 72 8.98 6.37 0.27
C ARG A 72 7.67 7.12 0.06
N ASN A 73 6.90 6.74 -0.96
CA ASN A 73 5.73 7.52 -1.37
C ASN A 73 4.43 7.01 -0.75
N PHE A 74 4.30 5.70 -0.54
CA PHE A 74 3.04 5.09 -0.10
C PHE A 74 3.13 4.64 1.34
N ILE A 75 4.03 3.69 1.65
CA ILE A 75 4.13 3.10 2.99
C ILE A 75 4.44 4.15 4.05
N TRP A 76 5.31 5.13 3.75
CA TRP A 76 5.60 6.19 4.70
C TRP A 76 4.36 7.05 5.02
N PHE A 77 3.59 7.45 4.00
CA PHE A 77 2.38 8.25 4.20
C PHE A 77 1.31 7.47 4.96
N GLU A 78 1.12 6.20 4.61
CA GLU A 78 0.17 5.29 5.24
C GLU A 78 0.53 5.04 6.72
N GLU A 79 1.80 4.74 7.03
CA GLU A 79 2.25 4.54 8.41
C GLU A 79 2.16 5.84 9.25
N GLN A 80 2.33 7.02 8.63
CA GLN A 80 2.13 8.31 9.32
C GLN A 80 0.65 8.54 9.63
N SER A 81 -0.24 8.28 8.67
CA SER A 81 -1.69 8.36 8.89
C SER A 81 -2.12 7.40 10.01
N LEU A 82 -1.68 6.15 9.97
CA LEU A 82 -1.95 5.16 11.03
C LEU A 82 -1.40 5.58 12.39
N ALA A 83 -0.22 6.23 12.44
CA ALA A 83 0.34 6.76 13.67
C ALA A 83 -0.50 7.91 14.25
N GLN A 84 -1.03 8.78 13.39
CA GLN A 84 -1.89 9.89 13.80
C GLN A 84 -3.27 9.40 14.27
N THR A 85 -3.87 8.44 13.56
CA THR A 85 -5.20 7.92 13.88
C THR A 85 -5.21 7.00 15.11
N PHE A 86 -4.23 6.10 15.24
CA PHE A 86 -4.25 5.05 16.28
C PHE A 86 -3.23 5.24 17.41
N GLY A 87 -2.31 6.20 17.28
CA GLY A 87 -1.38 6.62 18.33
C GLY A 87 -0.68 5.43 19.02
N PRO A 88 -0.85 5.23 20.34
CA PRO A 88 -0.20 4.15 21.10
C PRO A 88 -0.44 2.75 20.55
N ARG A 89 -1.65 2.45 20.06
CA ARG A 89 -1.98 1.12 19.50
C ARG A 89 -1.16 0.82 18.24
N TRP A 90 -0.90 1.84 17.43
CA TRP A 90 -0.01 1.72 16.28
C TRP A 90 1.44 1.50 16.70
N VAL A 91 1.92 2.20 17.73
CA VAL A 91 3.30 2.05 18.23
C VAL A 91 3.54 0.62 18.74
N GLU A 92 2.62 0.07 19.52
CA GLU A 92 2.72 -1.32 20.00
C GLU A 92 2.74 -2.33 18.86
N TYR A 93 1.84 -2.16 17.88
CA TYR A 93 1.80 -3.02 16.70
C TYR A 93 3.09 -2.91 15.86
N ARG A 94 3.59 -1.68 15.66
CA ARG A 94 4.82 -1.40 14.91
C ARG A 94 6.06 -2.04 15.53
N GLN A 95 6.10 -2.19 16.85
CA GLN A 95 7.18 -2.86 17.56
C GLN A 95 7.14 -4.38 17.40
N ARG A 96 5.95 -4.97 17.26
CA ARG A 96 5.76 -6.43 17.15
C ARG A 96 5.95 -6.96 15.74
N VAL A 97 5.54 -6.20 14.72
CA VAL A 97 5.54 -6.64 13.32
C VAL A 97 6.47 -5.76 12.51
N ARG A 98 7.33 -6.34 11.66
CA ARG A 98 8.26 -5.59 10.81
C ARG A 98 7.56 -4.95 9.59
N ARG A 99 8.19 -3.94 8.99
CA ARG A 99 7.64 -3.20 7.83
C ARG A 99 7.47 -4.11 6.62
N TRP A 100 8.49 -4.93 6.39
CA TRP A 100 8.59 -6.05 5.48
C TRP A 100 9.05 -7.23 6.37
N VAL A 101 8.60 -8.46 6.05
CA VAL A 101 8.84 -9.72 6.81
C VAL A 101 10.07 -9.70 7.74
#